data_AF-A0A914LV53-F1
#
_entry.id   AF-A0A914LV53-F1
#
_cell.length_a   1.000
_cell.length_b   1.000
_cell.length_c   1.000
_cell.angle_alpha   90.00
_cell.angle_beta   90.00
_cell.angle_gamma   90.00
#
_symmetry.space_group_name_H-M   'P 1'
#
loop_
_entity.id
_entity.type
_entity.pdbx_description
1 polymer ?
#
loop_
_entity_poly.entity_id
_entity_poly.type
_entity_poly.pdbx_seq_one_letter_code
_entity_poly.pdbx_strand_id
1 'polypeptide(L)'
;MPIKNNYLTYSNWNASEFILNEFGGDNNGYGGNIIGILVVLIGALCFGSMHVPIKKYSKGNDGIFIQWIMSFGSLIIGFIINIFMGSPPFRLSVTGGGMLWPIANSLAYIVIFGLGLAPALLLWSTTNILTGWSTGRFGLFGLKQKIPEHEMLNIVGLITIIIG
;
A
#
# COMPACT_ATOMS: atom_id res chain seq x y z
N MET A 1 -31.85 20.74 -0.84
CA MET A 1 -30.57 21.48 -0.75
C MET A 1 -29.47 20.64 -1.40
N PRO A 2 -28.77 21.12 -2.43
CA PRO A 2 -27.60 20.43 -2.97
C PRO A 2 -26.40 20.66 -2.04
N ILE A 3 -25.79 19.59 -1.56
CA ILE A 3 -24.58 19.67 -0.73
C ILE A 3 -23.40 20.01 -1.66
N LYS A 4 -22.90 21.26 -1.57
CA LYS A 4 -21.69 21.70 -2.27
C LYS A 4 -20.46 21.02 -1.66
N ASN A 5 -20.07 19.90 -2.24
CA ASN A 5 -18.86 19.17 -1.90
C ASN A 5 -17.60 19.87 -2.45
N ASN A 6 -17.27 21.02 -1.85
CA ASN A 6 -16.10 21.84 -2.17
C ASN A 6 -14.80 21.23 -1.62
N TYR A 7 -14.40 20.03 -2.07
CA TYR A 7 -13.09 19.46 -1.68
C TYR A 7 -11.95 19.80 -2.66
N LEU A 8 -12.28 20.29 -3.87
CA LEU A 8 -11.37 20.35 -5.01
C LEU A 8 -11.37 21.76 -5.65
N THR A 9 -10.81 22.75 -4.96
CA THR A 9 -10.50 24.03 -5.60
C THR A 9 -9.21 23.87 -6.42
N TYR A 10 -9.35 23.77 -7.73
CA TYR A 10 -8.27 23.55 -8.69
C TYR A 10 -7.37 24.79 -8.82
N SER A 11 -6.05 24.60 -8.74
CA SER A 11 -5.05 25.53 -9.28
C SER A 11 -3.69 24.83 -9.43
N ASN A 12 -3.61 23.93 -10.42
CA ASN A 12 -2.40 23.33 -11.01
C ASN A 12 -1.62 22.30 -10.15
N TRP A 13 -1.82 21.02 -10.48
CA TRP A 13 -1.00 19.88 -10.04
C TRP A 13 -0.48 19.16 -11.29
N ASN A 14 0.80 19.32 -11.64
CA ASN A 14 1.30 18.82 -12.92
C ASN A 14 2.35 17.71 -12.81
N ALA A 15 1.89 16.48 -13.04
CA ALA A 15 2.65 15.36 -13.61
C ALA A 15 1.89 14.44 -14.61
N SER A 16 0.88 14.79 -15.40
CA SER A 16 0.12 16.02 -15.62
C SER A 16 -1.41 15.88 -15.80
N GLU A 17 -2.07 14.80 -16.19
CA GLU A 17 -1.65 13.45 -16.66
C GLU A 17 -0.92 12.55 -15.65
N PHE A 18 -1.26 12.62 -14.35
CA PHE A 18 -0.60 11.78 -13.33
C PHE A 18 -1.31 10.44 -12.99
N ILE A 19 -2.36 10.00 -13.65
CA ILE A 19 -2.36 9.51 -15.03
C ILE A 19 -3.83 9.71 -15.46
N LEU A 20 -4.13 10.82 -16.16
CA LEU A 20 -5.50 11.15 -16.56
C LEU A 20 -6.01 10.22 -17.66
N ASN A 21 -5.10 9.47 -18.27
CA ASN A 21 -5.34 8.23 -18.99
C ASN A 21 -4.85 7.00 -18.21
N GLU A 22 -5.57 6.57 -17.17
CA GLU A 22 -5.34 5.26 -16.50
C GLU A 22 -6.35 4.13 -16.90
N PHE A 23 -6.93 4.00 -18.09
CA PHE A 23 -6.88 4.71 -19.37
C PHE A 23 -8.25 5.27 -19.73
N GLY A 24 -8.31 6.44 -20.37
CA GLY A 24 -9.54 7.16 -20.60
C GLY A 24 -10.52 6.45 -21.54
N GLY A 25 -11.53 5.79 -20.95
CA GLY A 25 -12.82 5.62 -21.61
C GLY A 25 -12.98 4.43 -22.57
N ASP A 26 -12.49 3.24 -22.20
CA ASP A 26 -13.01 2.03 -22.85
C ASP A 26 -14.49 1.86 -22.43
N ASN A 27 -15.41 2.02 -23.38
CA ASN A 27 -16.87 2.13 -23.16
C ASN A 27 -17.54 0.82 -22.70
N ASN A 28 -16.74 -0.16 -22.26
CA ASN A 28 -17.12 -1.38 -21.58
C ASN A 28 -16.15 -1.56 -20.40
N GLY A 29 -16.64 -1.47 -19.16
CA GLY A 29 -15.82 -1.33 -17.93
C GLY A 29 -14.92 -2.51 -17.52
N TYR A 30 -14.54 -3.39 -18.44
CA TYR A 30 -13.67 -4.54 -18.18
C TYR A 30 -12.18 -4.23 -18.38
N GLY A 31 -11.81 -3.38 -19.35
CA GLY A 31 -10.41 -3.12 -19.73
C GLY A 31 -9.53 -2.59 -18.58
N GLY A 32 -9.96 -1.50 -17.93
CA GLY A 32 -9.22 -0.90 -16.80
C GLY A 32 -9.08 -1.84 -15.60
N ASN A 33 -10.08 -2.68 -15.34
CA ASN A 33 -10.01 -3.68 -14.27
C ASN A 33 -8.94 -4.74 -14.53
N ILE A 34 -8.78 -5.18 -15.79
CA ILE A 34 -7.74 -6.15 -16.19
C ILE A 34 -6.33 -5.54 -16.00
N ILE A 35 -6.14 -4.29 -16.42
CA ILE A 35 -4.85 -3.58 -16.26
C ILE A 35 -4.50 -3.46 -14.76
N GLY A 36 -5.47 -3.04 -13.93
CA GLY A 36 -5.27 -2.97 -12.47
C GLY A 36 -4.89 -4.31 -11.85
N ILE A 37 -5.55 -5.40 -12.25
CA ILE A 37 -5.20 -6.77 -11.80
C ILE A 37 -3.78 -7.14 -12.23
N LEU A 38 -3.37 -6.86 -13.47
CA LEU A 38 -2.02 -7.16 -13.96
C LEU A 38 -0.94 -6.37 -13.20
N VAL A 39 -1.15 -5.07 -12.95
CA VAL A 39 -0.21 -4.24 -12.18
C VAL A 39 -0.08 -4.75 -10.73
N VAL A 40 -1.19 -5.13 -10.09
CA VAL A 40 -1.17 -5.72 -8.74
C VAL A 40 -0.46 -7.07 -8.73
N LEU A 41 -0.66 -7.93 -9.74
CA LEU A 41 0.05 -9.22 -9.86
C LEU A 41 1.57 -9.02 -10.03
N ILE A 42 2.00 -8.10 -10.89
CA ILE A 42 3.42 -7.75 -11.07
C ILE A 42 3.99 -7.19 -9.76
N GLY A 43 3.28 -6.29 -9.08
CA GLY A 43 3.67 -5.75 -7.79
C GLY A 43 3.82 -6.82 -6.71
N ALA A 44 2.87 -7.75 -6.62
CA ALA A 44 2.90 -8.88 -5.69
C ALA A 44 4.07 -9.84 -5.97
N LEU A 45 4.36 -10.13 -7.25
CA LEU A 45 5.52 -10.93 -7.64
C LEU A 45 6.83 -10.24 -7.30
N CYS A 46 6.98 -8.94 -7.55
CA CYS A 46 8.18 -8.18 -7.19
C CYS A 46 8.38 -8.13 -5.67
N PHE A 47 7.32 -7.82 -4.90
CA PHE A 47 7.38 -7.76 -3.43
C PHE A 47 7.64 -9.14 -2.80
N GLY A 48 7.01 -10.20 -3.32
CA GLY A 48 7.31 -11.57 -2.88
C GLY A 48 8.75 -11.98 -3.20
N SER A 49 9.21 -11.68 -4.42
CA SER A 49 10.54 -12.08 -4.90
C SER A 49 11.69 -11.44 -4.11
N MET A 50 11.54 -10.21 -3.60
CA MET A 50 12.62 -9.52 -2.87
C MET A 50 13.04 -10.26 -1.58
N HIS A 51 12.13 -11.00 -0.95
CA HIS A 51 12.39 -11.75 0.28
C HIS A 51 13.23 -13.02 0.05
N VAL A 52 13.25 -13.56 -1.18
CA VAL A 52 13.99 -14.77 -1.55
C VAL A 52 15.52 -14.58 -1.54
N PRO A 53 16.12 -13.56 -2.21
CA PRO A 53 17.55 -13.30 -2.12
C PRO A 53 17.95 -12.81 -0.72
N ILE A 54 17.09 -12.04 -0.02
CA ILE A 54 17.35 -11.67 1.39
C ILE A 54 17.57 -12.93 2.23
N LYS A 55 16.68 -13.93 2.17
CA LYS A 55 16.85 -15.21 2.88
C LYS A 55 18.09 -16.01 2.44
N LYS A 56 18.50 -15.91 1.17
CA LYS A 56 19.61 -16.70 0.60
C LYS A 56 20.99 -16.12 0.92
N TYR A 57 21.11 -14.79 0.91
CA TYR A 57 22.38 -14.07 1.06
C TYR A 57 22.56 -13.46 2.45
N SER A 58 21.48 -13.06 3.14
CA SER A 58 21.55 -12.62 4.54
C SER A 58 21.47 -13.82 5.48
N LYS A 59 22.65 -14.40 5.77
CA LYS A 59 22.83 -15.46 6.78
C LYS A 59 23.15 -14.88 8.18
N GLY A 60 23.00 -13.57 8.37
CA GLY A 60 23.48 -12.83 9.53
C GLY A 60 22.49 -11.76 10.02
N ASN A 61 22.90 -11.00 11.04
CA ASN A 61 22.05 -10.09 11.82
C ASN A 61 21.72 -8.76 11.10
N ASP A 62 21.84 -8.71 9.77
CA ASP A 62 21.98 -7.49 8.97
C ASP A 62 20.65 -6.84 8.55
N GLY A 63 19.53 -7.24 9.16
CA GLY A 63 18.18 -6.78 8.78
C GLY A 63 18.03 -5.26 8.82
N ILE A 64 18.69 -4.59 9.78
CA ILE A 64 18.71 -3.12 9.89
C ILE A 64 19.46 -2.48 8.71
N PHE A 65 20.56 -3.08 8.25
CA PHE A 65 21.33 -2.60 7.09
C PHE A 65 20.54 -2.78 5.78
N ILE A 66 19.84 -3.90 5.63
CA ILE A 66 18.92 -4.14 4.50
C ILE A 66 17.80 -3.09 4.50
N GLN A 67 17.18 -2.83 5.66
CA GLN A 67 16.13 -1.82 5.78
C GLN A 67 16.64 -0.40 5.49
N TRP A 68 17.86 -0.08 5.90
CA TRP A 68 18.52 1.18 5.61
C TRP A 68 18.70 1.38 4.09
N ILE A 69 19.24 0.38 3.38
CA ILE A 69 19.37 0.41 1.91
C ILE A 69 17.99 0.52 1.22
N MET A 70 16.97 -0.23 1.66
CA MET A 70 15.63 -0.12 1.10
C MET A 70 15.03 1.28 1.29
N SER A 71 15.27 1.88 2.45
CA SER A 71 14.82 3.25 2.74
C SER A 71 15.50 4.27 1.80
N PHE A 72 16.81 4.12 1.55
CA PHE A 72 17.54 4.93 0.57
C PHE A 72 16.99 4.75 -0.86
N GLY A 73 16.71 3.53 -1.29
CA GLY A 73 16.07 3.27 -2.59
C GLY A 73 14.72 3.96 -2.71
N SER A 74 13.87 3.84 -1.69
CA SER A 74 12.55 4.50 -1.66
C SER A 74 12.64 6.03 -1.67
N LEU A 75 13.66 6.61 -1.03
CA LEU A 75 13.92 8.06 -1.01
C LEU A 75 14.32 8.58 -2.39
N ILE A 76 15.21 7.87 -3.10
CA ILE A 76 15.64 8.24 -4.46
C ILE A 76 14.44 8.20 -5.42
N ILE A 77 13.67 7.11 -5.40
CA ILE A 77 12.48 6.95 -6.25
C ILE A 77 11.42 8.02 -5.92
N GLY A 78 11.18 8.27 -4.63
CA GLY A 78 10.27 9.32 -4.16
C GLY A 78 10.72 10.73 -4.58
N PHE A 79 12.02 11.01 -4.58
CA PHE A 79 12.57 12.29 -5.02
C PHE A 79 12.44 12.48 -6.54
N ILE A 80 12.68 11.44 -7.34
CA ILE A 80 12.43 11.44 -8.79
C ILE A 80 10.96 11.73 -9.08
N ILE A 81 10.03 11.03 -8.41
CA ILE A 81 8.59 11.26 -8.54
C ILE A 81 8.21 12.69 -8.13
N ASN A 82 8.77 13.21 -7.03
CA ASN A 82 8.51 14.57 -6.54
C ASN A 82 8.95 15.66 -7.56
N ILE A 83 10.08 15.45 -8.26
CA ILE A 83 10.52 16.32 -9.36
C ILE A 83 9.51 16.29 -10.50
N PHE A 84 9.06 15.11 -10.94
CA PHE A 84 8.05 14.99 -11.99
C PHE A 84 6.72 15.65 -11.59
N MET A 85 6.31 15.56 -10.32
CA MET A 85 5.09 16.16 -9.73
C MET A 85 5.15 17.67 -9.51
N GLY A 86 6.26 18.34 -9.86
CA GLY A 86 6.37 19.80 -9.74
C GLY A 86 6.38 20.30 -8.29
N SER A 87 6.88 19.51 -7.33
CA SER A 87 6.97 19.84 -5.91
C SER A 87 5.62 20.16 -5.24
N PRO A 88 4.70 19.18 -5.10
CA PRO A 88 3.45 19.35 -4.36
C PRO A 88 3.65 19.76 -2.90
N PRO A 89 2.72 20.54 -2.30
CA PRO A 89 2.82 20.99 -0.91
C PRO A 89 2.80 19.83 0.09
N PHE A 90 3.73 19.85 1.04
CA PHE A 90 3.86 18.83 2.10
C PHE A 90 2.58 18.73 2.96
N ARG A 91 1.90 17.59 2.87
CA ARG A 91 0.76 17.24 3.73
C ARG A 91 1.22 16.27 4.80
N LEU A 92 1.20 16.71 6.07
CA LEU A 92 1.70 15.93 7.21
C LEU A 92 1.04 14.54 7.34
N SER A 93 -0.22 14.37 6.93
CA SER A 93 -0.90 13.07 6.89
C SER A 93 -0.27 12.07 5.92
N VAL A 94 0.21 12.54 4.76
CA VAL A 94 0.87 11.72 3.74
C VAL A 94 2.32 11.44 4.13
N THR A 95 3.04 12.50 4.55
CA THR A 95 4.44 12.39 5.02
C THR A 95 4.55 11.48 6.25
N GLY A 96 3.60 11.58 7.19
CA GLY A 96 3.56 10.73 8.38
C GLY A 96 3.41 9.24 8.06
N GLY A 97 2.57 8.88 7.08
CA GLY A 97 2.48 7.50 6.58
C GLY A 97 3.80 6.99 5.99
N GLY A 98 4.47 7.84 5.19
CA GLY A 98 5.80 7.55 4.64
C GLY A 98 6.90 7.40 5.70
N MET A 99 6.81 8.10 6.84
CA MET A 99 7.74 7.95 7.97
C MET A 99 7.44 6.71 8.82
N LEU A 100 6.16 6.35 9.00
CA LEU A 100 5.76 5.17 9.77
C LEU A 100 6.14 3.85 9.08
N TRP A 101 6.10 3.80 7.75
CA TRP A 101 6.44 2.60 6.98
C TRP A 101 7.85 2.04 7.26
N PRO A 102 8.97 2.80 7.15
CA PRO A 102 10.30 2.26 7.43
C PRO A 102 10.52 1.96 8.92
N ILE A 103 9.84 2.66 9.83
CA ILE A 103 9.88 2.36 11.28
C ILE A 103 9.23 1.00 11.54
N ALA A 104 8.03 0.78 11.00
CA ALA A 104 7.33 -0.50 11.12
C ALA A 104 8.11 -1.64 10.45
N ASN A 105 8.70 -1.40 9.27
CA ASN A 105 9.49 -2.43 8.59
C ASN A 105 10.80 -2.74 9.34
N SER A 106 11.44 -1.75 9.98
CA SER A 106 12.59 -1.98 10.87
C SER A 106 12.24 -2.89 12.06
N LEU A 107 11.08 -2.65 12.68
CA LEU A 107 10.56 -3.48 13.77
C LEU A 107 10.19 -4.90 13.29
N ALA A 108 9.68 -5.04 12.07
CA ALA A 108 9.35 -6.34 11.49
C ALA A 108 10.56 -7.28 11.37
N TYR A 109 11.77 -6.76 11.12
CA TYR A 109 12.99 -7.60 11.15
C TYR A 109 13.24 -8.21 12.55
N ILE A 110 12.99 -7.47 13.64
CA ILE A 110 13.12 -8.00 15.01
C ILE A 110 12.15 -9.18 15.22
N VAL A 111 10.92 -9.08 14.68
CA VAL A 111 9.93 -10.16 14.71
C VAL A 111 10.36 -11.35 13.84
N ILE A 112 10.94 -11.11 12.66
CA ILE A 112 11.48 -12.15 11.76
C ILE A 112 12.63 -12.93 12.43
N PHE A 113 13.50 -12.28 13.20
CA PHE A 113 14.56 -12.96 13.96
C PHE A 113 14.02 -13.85 15.09
N GLY A 114 12.89 -13.48 15.72
CA GLY A 114 12.29 -14.26 16.80
C GLY A 114 11.40 -15.43 16.34
N LEU A 115 10.55 -15.21 15.32
CA LEU A 115 9.55 -16.19 14.86
C LEU A 115 9.93 -16.89 13.54
N GLY A 116 10.86 -16.33 12.78
CA GLY A 116 11.19 -16.78 11.43
C GLY A 116 10.39 -16.07 10.33
N LEU A 117 10.90 -16.14 9.10
CA LEU A 117 10.39 -15.37 7.95
C LEU A 117 8.95 -15.72 7.54
N ALA A 118 8.59 -17.02 7.59
CA ALA A 118 7.27 -17.47 7.14
C ALA A 118 6.11 -16.96 8.04
N PRO A 119 6.10 -17.19 9.37
CA PRO A 119 5.04 -16.65 10.23
C PRO A 119 5.03 -15.12 10.27
N ALA A 120 6.18 -14.45 10.16
CA ALA A 120 6.22 -12.99 10.07
C ALA A 120 5.53 -12.44 8.80
N LEU A 121 5.71 -13.10 7.64
CA LEU A 121 5.02 -12.73 6.40
C LEU A 121 3.51 -13.03 6.43
N LEU A 122 3.09 -14.08 7.15
CA LEU A 122 1.67 -14.37 7.40
C LEU A 122 1.03 -13.28 8.28
N LEU A 123 1.67 -12.92 9.39
CA LEU A 123 1.21 -11.84 10.28
C LEU A 123 1.12 -10.49 9.55
N TRP A 124 2.10 -10.17 8.70
CA TRP A 124 2.09 -8.98 7.85
C TRP A 124 0.88 -8.96 6.91
N SER A 125 0.64 -10.06 6.21
CA SER A 125 -0.46 -10.19 5.24
C SER A 125 -1.83 -10.10 5.93
N THR A 126 -2.00 -10.79 7.05
CA THR A 126 -3.21 -10.76 7.89
C THR A 126 -3.49 -9.35 8.41
N THR A 127 -2.47 -8.64 8.89
CA THR A 127 -2.58 -7.27 9.39
C THR A 127 -3.00 -6.29 8.29
N ASN A 128 -2.47 -6.44 7.07
CA ASN A 128 -2.86 -5.61 5.93
C ASN A 128 -4.32 -5.85 5.52
N ILE A 129 -4.77 -7.11 5.48
CA ILE A 129 -6.16 -7.44 5.14
C ILE A 129 -7.11 -6.92 6.23
N LEU A 130 -6.80 -7.11 7.51
CA LEU A 130 -7.59 -6.62 8.63
C LEU A 130 -7.67 -5.08 8.63
N THR A 131 -6.57 -4.40 8.32
CA THR A 131 -6.54 -2.93 8.18
C THR A 131 -7.35 -2.46 6.99
N GLY A 132 -7.27 -3.14 5.83
CA GLY A 132 -8.10 -2.84 4.66
C GLY A 132 -9.59 -3.04 4.91
N TRP A 133 -9.96 -4.12 5.61
CA TRP A 133 -11.33 -4.38 6.05
C TRP A 133 -11.84 -3.31 7.01
N SER A 134 -11.04 -2.96 8.03
CA SER A 134 -11.40 -1.95 9.04
C SER A 134 -11.56 -0.56 8.42
N THR A 135 -10.60 -0.12 7.62
CA THR A 135 -10.67 1.18 6.94
C THR A 135 -11.84 1.28 5.97
N GLY A 136 -12.16 0.21 5.23
CA GLY A 136 -13.33 0.13 4.35
C GLY A 136 -14.68 0.09 5.09
N ARG A 137 -14.77 -0.65 6.21
CA ARG A 137 -16.02 -0.82 6.99
C ARG A 137 -16.38 0.42 7.80
N PHE A 138 -15.39 1.14 8.32
CA PHE A 138 -15.58 2.34 9.16
C PHE A 138 -15.34 3.68 8.43
N GLY A 139 -14.87 3.67 7.18
CA GLY A 139 -14.59 4.91 6.43
C GLY A 139 -13.43 5.72 7.00
N LEU A 140 -12.49 5.04 7.67
CA LEU A 140 -11.36 5.69 8.35
C LEU A 140 -10.50 6.49 7.35
N PHE A 141 -9.91 7.60 7.81
CA PHE A 141 -9.11 8.53 7.01
C PHE A 141 -9.85 9.25 5.86
N GLY A 142 -11.19 9.33 5.92
CA GLY A 142 -11.99 10.08 4.94
C GLY A 142 -12.46 9.25 3.74
N LEU A 143 -12.36 7.92 3.82
CA LEU A 143 -12.86 7.01 2.81
C LEU A 143 -14.40 6.91 2.85
N LYS A 144 -15.04 6.83 1.68
CA LYS A 144 -16.49 6.60 1.60
C LYS A 144 -16.80 5.20 2.14
N GLN A 145 -17.53 5.14 3.26
CA GLN A 145 -17.88 3.89 3.92
C GLN A 145 -18.58 2.93 2.95
N LYS A 146 -18.02 1.72 2.77
CA LYS A 146 -18.62 0.66 1.96
C LYS A 146 -19.26 -0.37 2.89
N ILE A 147 -20.55 -0.15 3.19
CA ILE A 147 -21.37 -1.11 3.94
C ILE A 147 -21.52 -2.37 3.07
N PRO A 148 -21.15 -3.57 3.55
CA PRO A 148 -21.27 -4.81 2.77
C PRO A 148 -22.74 -5.22 2.62
N GLU A 149 -23.14 -5.65 1.42
CA GLU A 149 -24.51 -6.12 1.14
C GLU A 149 -24.83 -7.45 1.86
N HIS A 150 -23.81 -8.27 2.13
CA HIS A 150 -23.90 -9.49 2.92
C HIS A 150 -22.86 -9.51 4.04
N GLU A 151 -23.25 -9.01 5.21
CA GLU A 151 -22.38 -8.88 6.38
C GLU A 151 -21.86 -10.24 6.89
N MET A 152 -22.69 -11.30 6.86
CA MET A 152 -22.29 -12.64 7.30
C MET A 152 -21.15 -13.24 6.48
N LEU A 153 -21.18 -13.09 5.15
CA LEU A 153 -20.13 -13.63 4.27
C LEU A 153 -18.79 -12.89 4.49
N ASN A 154 -18.86 -11.59 4.75
CA ASN A 154 -17.70 -10.77 5.08
C ASN A 154 -17.07 -11.17 6.43
N ILE A 155 -17.89 -11.43 7.45
CA ILE A 155 -17.43 -11.89 8.77
C ILE A 155 -16.83 -13.31 8.69
N VAL A 156 -17.43 -14.23 7.94
CA VAL A 156 -16.88 -15.59 7.73
C VAL A 156 -15.51 -15.52 7.02
N GLY A 157 -15.37 -14.67 6.01
CA GLY A 157 -14.08 -14.41 5.35
C GLY A 157 -13.03 -13.89 6.34
N LEU A 158 -13.39 -12.92 7.17
CA LEU A 158 -12.50 -12.37 8.20
C LEU A 158 -12.05 -13.43 9.23
N ILE A 159 -12.98 -14.25 9.72
CA ILE A 159 -12.69 -15.34 10.67
C ILE A 159 -11.74 -16.37 10.04
N THR A 160 -11.97 -16.73 8.77
CA THR A 160 -11.10 -17.68 8.03
C THR A 160 -9.66 -17.16 7.94
N ILE A 161 -9.48 -15.86 7.73
CA ILE A 161 -8.17 -15.18 7.62
C ILE A 161 -7.48 -14.99 8.98
N ILE A 162 -8.22 -15.04 10.09
CA ILE A 162 -7.66 -15.00 11.46
C ILE A 162 -7.21 -16.40 11.92
N ILE A 163 -7.78 -17.47 11.35
CA ILE A 163 -7.49 -18.86 11.72
C ILE A 163 -6.35 -19.48 10.88
N GLY A 164 -6.18 -19.06 9.63
CA GLY A 164 -5.20 -19.59 8.67
C GLY A 164 -3.84 -18.89 8.67
#